data_AF-A0A7C3T2C1-F1
#
_entry.id   AF-A0A7C3T2C1-F1
#
_cell.length_a   1.000
_cell.length_b   1.000
_cell.length_c   1.000
_cell.angle_alpha   90.00
_cell.angle_beta   90.00
_cell.angle_gamma   90.00
#
_symmetry.space_group_name_H-M   'P 1'
#
loop_
_entity.id
_entity.type
_entity.pdbx_description
1 polymer ?
#
loop_
_entity_poly.entity_id
_entity_poly.type
_entity_poly.pdbx_seq_one_letter_code
_entity_poly.pdbx_strand_id
1 'polypeptide(L)'
;MRMVWAAVFLVSTLLSGLAQEPSPLGLVPQPVPGLSVAIWTEKAQYYVGETARFFVYLSQPAYLYVFDIEPTGHIRLIFPNPYSPNPWKPAGTHVFPDGNYVLRVTPPSGRETLQAVACLTPIPVPLGTESDPFPLLGPDPQSGRARVLGLIPGPSCGCCATAWTFFEILPASVSWPCPPCYMGPCPPCWGIFPGMCWYYDPASGWQVVVGSCPGPGLCWCLGPNGQWQFQIRICVGDCP
;
A
#
# COMPACT_ATOMS: atom_id res chain seq x y z
N MET A 1 11.12 47.10 52.27
CA MET A 1 11.05 45.64 51.99
C MET A 1 9.90 45.36 51.02
N ARG A 2 10.20 45.13 49.74
CA ARG A 2 9.38 44.35 48.78
C ARG A 2 10.32 43.86 47.67
N MET A 3 10.81 42.63 47.79
CA MET A 3 11.59 41.93 46.76
C MET A 3 10.61 41.37 45.72
N VAL A 4 10.78 41.73 44.45
CA VAL A 4 10.11 41.09 43.32
C VAL A 4 11.09 40.10 42.72
N TRP A 5 10.75 38.80 42.77
CA TRP A 5 11.51 37.75 42.11
C TRP A 5 10.97 37.55 40.69
N ALA A 6 11.79 37.84 39.68
CA ALA A 6 11.50 37.49 38.30
C ALA A 6 11.88 36.03 38.07
N ALA A 7 10.89 35.16 37.85
CA ALA A 7 11.10 33.78 37.45
C ALA A 7 11.46 33.74 35.95
N VAL A 8 12.70 33.36 35.65
CA VAL A 8 13.14 33.06 34.28
C VAL A 8 12.72 31.63 33.97
N PHE A 9 11.68 31.46 33.16
CA PHE A 9 11.34 30.17 32.57
C PHE A 9 12.26 29.91 31.37
N LEU A 10 13.27 29.05 31.56
CA LEU A 10 14.04 28.46 30.47
C LEU A 10 13.14 27.45 29.74
N VAL A 11 12.64 27.84 28.57
CA VAL A 11 11.98 26.92 27.63
C VAL A 11 13.09 26.21 26.85
N SER A 12 13.43 25.00 27.26
CA SER A 12 14.30 24.11 26.50
C SER A 12 13.51 23.48 25.35
N THR A 13 13.74 23.98 24.13
CA THR A 13 13.23 23.38 22.89
C THR A 13 14.02 22.10 22.58
N LEU A 14 13.42 20.94 22.88
CA LEU A 14 13.85 19.65 22.37
C LEU A 14 13.55 19.58 20.87
N LEU A 15 14.56 19.84 20.05
CA LEU A 15 14.55 19.48 18.63
C LEU A 15 14.70 17.95 18.53
N SER A 16 13.58 17.23 18.50
CA SER A 16 13.56 15.84 18.07
C SER A 16 13.97 15.80 16.60
N GLY A 17 15.22 15.43 16.32
CA GLY A 17 15.64 15.11 14.96
C GLY A 17 14.77 13.96 14.45
N LEU A 18 14.01 14.20 13.38
CA LEU A 18 13.36 13.13 12.65
C LEU A 18 14.47 12.25 12.09
N ALA A 19 14.77 11.15 12.77
CA ALA A 19 15.67 10.13 12.27
C ALA A 19 15.02 9.54 11.01
N GLN A 20 15.46 9.99 9.84
CA GLN A 20 15.05 9.40 8.57
C GLN A 20 15.55 7.95 8.59
N GLU A 21 14.65 6.97 8.42
CA GLU A 21 15.04 5.57 8.30
C GLU A 21 16.16 5.43 7.25
N PRO A 22 17.16 4.54 7.43
CA PRO A 22 18.27 4.42 6.47
C PRO A 22 17.76 4.14 5.05
N SER A 23 18.43 4.71 4.05
CA SER A 23 18.05 4.48 2.65
C SER A 23 18.00 2.98 2.34
N PRO A 24 16.90 2.48 1.74
CA PRO A 24 16.72 1.07 1.40
C PRO A 24 17.85 0.52 0.52
N LEU A 25 18.32 1.35 -0.43
CA LEU A 25 19.42 0.99 -1.33
C LEU A 25 20.80 1.40 -0.77
N GLY A 26 20.84 2.09 0.37
CA GLY A 26 22.06 2.73 0.90
C GLY A 26 22.46 3.99 0.11
N LEU A 27 21.54 4.57 -0.66
CA LEU A 27 21.73 5.85 -1.33
C LEU A 27 21.58 6.97 -0.30
N VAL A 28 22.70 7.48 0.19
CA VAL A 28 22.69 8.60 1.14
C VAL A 28 22.19 9.85 0.42
N PRO A 29 21.14 10.54 0.91
CA PRO A 29 20.74 11.83 0.36
C PRO A 29 21.92 12.79 0.42
N GLN A 30 22.45 13.15 -0.75
CA GLN A 30 23.44 14.21 -0.85
C GLN A 30 22.75 15.48 -1.32
N PRO A 31 22.99 16.63 -0.65
CA PRO A 31 22.46 17.90 -1.12
C PRO A 31 22.98 18.20 -2.51
N VAL A 32 22.10 18.19 -3.50
CA VAL A 32 22.38 18.72 -4.83
C VAL A 32 21.91 20.18 -4.84
N PRO A 33 22.76 21.15 -5.19
CA PRO A 33 22.34 22.55 -5.26
C PRO A 33 21.08 22.72 -6.12
N GLY A 34 19.98 23.17 -5.52
CA GLY A 34 18.71 23.42 -6.19
C GLY A 34 17.82 22.20 -6.44
N LEU A 35 18.33 20.97 -6.38
CA LEU A 35 17.55 19.75 -6.61
C LEU A 35 17.26 18.99 -5.31
N SER A 36 15.97 18.86 -5.01
CA SER A 36 15.43 17.99 -3.98
C SER A 36 14.26 17.20 -4.55
N VAL A 37 14.08 15.98 -4.06
CA VAL A 37 12.97 15.10 -4.41
C VAL A 37 12.28 14.64 -3.13
N ALA A 38 10.96 14.49 -3.18
CA ALA A 38 10.19 13.81 -2.14
C ALA A 38 9.19 12.86 -2.81
N ILE A 39 8.90 11.74 -2.17
CA ILE A 39 7.93 10.74 -2.64
C ILE A 39 7.04 10.31 -1.48
N TRP A 40 5.74 10.13 -1.75
CA TRP A 40 4.79 9.59 -0.78
C TRP A 40 3.66 8.85 -1.52
N THR A 41 2.97 7.96 -0.82
CA THR A 41 1.83 7.20 -1.35
C THR A 41 0.51 7.83 -0.91
N GLU A 42 -0.58 7.54 -1.64
CA GLU A 42 -1.93 7.98 -1.25
C GLU A 42 -2.37 7.40 0.09
N LYS A 43 -2.04 6.12 0.35
CA LYS A 43 -2.28 5.41 1.60
C LYS A 43 -0.97 4.85 2.16
N ALA A 44 -0.91 4.70 3.48
CA ALA A 44 0.18 3.99 4.16
C ALA A 44 0.04 2.46 4.11
N GLN A 45 -1.15 1.96 3.77
CA GLN A 45 -1.46 0.53 3.70
C GLN A 45 -2.37 0.26 2.50
N TYR A 46 -2.13 -0.85 1.81
CA TYR A 46 -2.95 -1.33 0.71
C TYR A 46 -3.23 -2.82 0.84
N TYR A 47 -4.41 -3.26 0.41
CA TYR A 47 -4.71 -4.69 0.27
C TYR A 47 -4.25 -5.20 -1.09
N VAL A 48 -3.80 -6.46 -1.17
CA VAL A 48 -3.54 -7.12 -2.47
C VAL A 48 -4.77 -6.98 -3.37
N GLY A 49 -4.54 -6.48 -4.59
CA GLY A 49 -5.56 -6.21 -5.60
C GLY A 49 -6.11 -4.79 -5.59
N GLU A 50 -5.81 -3.96 -4.59
CA GLU A 50 -6.11 -2.53 -4.64
C GLU A 50 -5.26 -1.81 -5.69
N THR A 51 -5.78 -0.69 -6.17
CA THR A 51 -5.03 0.25 -7.00
C THR A 51 -4.24 1.20 -6.11
N ALA A 52 -2.95 1.37 -6.38
CA ALA A 52 -2.08 2.30 -5.68
C ALA A 52 -1.85 3.57 -6.50
N ARG A 53 -1.68 4.69 -5.80
CA ARG A 53 -1.21 5.97 -6.34
C ARG A 53 -0.05 6.48 -5.50
N PHE A 54 0.92 7.08 -6.17
CA PHE A 54 2.02 7.76 -5.50
C PHE A 54 2.27 9.13 -6.11
N PHE A 55 2.94 9.96 -5.34
CA PHE A 55 3.19 11.36 -5.64
C PHE A 55 4.69 11.61 -5.54
N VAL A 56 5.22 12.42 -6.45
CA VAL A 56 6.61 12.84 -6.42
C VAL A 56 6.69 14.35 -6.55
N TYR A 57 7.38 15.00 -5.61
CA TYR A 57 7.72 16.42 -5.70
C TYR A 57 9.15 16.59 -6.20
N LEU A 58 9.35 17.54 -7.12
CA LEU A 58 10.65 17.98 -7.62
C LEU A 58 10.80 19.50 -7.42
N SER A 59 11.90 19.96 -6.83
CA SER A 59 12.17 21.40 -6.67
C SER A 59 12.52 22.12 -7.97
N GLN A 60 13.05 21.39 -8.95
CA GLN A 60 13.39 21.89 -10.29
C GLN A 60 13.20 20.78 -11.34
N PRO A 61 13.14 21.10 -12.65
CA PRO A 61 13.01 20.08 -13.69
C PRO A 61 14.14 19.05 -13.64
N ALA A 62 13.80 17.77 -13.76
CA ALA A 62 14.75 16.65 -13.66
C ALA A 62 14.24 15.40 -14.39
N TYR A 63 15.15 14.44 -14.59
CA TYR A 63 14.81 13.08 -15.01
C TYR A 63 14.48 12.26 -13.78
N LEU A 64 13.24 11.79 -13.69
CA LEU A 64 12.73 11.03 -12.56
C LEU A 64 12.70 9.54 -12.87
N TYR A 65 13.17 8.75 -11.91
CA TYR A 65 13.13 7.30 -11.91
C TYR A 65 12.55 6.84 -10.57
N VAL A 66 11.59 5.92 -10.61
CA VAL A 66 10.99 5.35 -9.40
C VAL A 66 11.16 3.84 -9.46
N PHE A 67 11.83 3.32 -8.44
CA PHE A 67 12.06 1.91 -8.24
C PHE A 67 11.12 1.41 -7.15
N ASP A 68 10.50 0.27 -7.41
CA ASP A 68 9.77 -0.49 -6.42
C ASP A 68 10.69 -1.57 -5.85
N ILE A 69 10.75 -1.65 -4.53
CA ILE A 69 11.51 -2.65 -3.78
C ILE A 69 10.48 -3.48 -3.02
N GLU A 70 10.21 -4.66 -3.56
CA GLU A 70 9.23 -5.61 -3.05
C GLU A 70 9.59 -6.03 -1.60
N PRO A 71 8.64 -6.57 -0.81
CA PRO A 71 8.93 -7.07 0.54
C PRO A 71 10.01 -8.17 0.59
N THR A 72 10.27 -8.85 -0.52
CA THR A 72 11.33 -9.85 -0.66
C THR A 72 12.70 -9.25 -1.02
N GLY A 73 12.76 -7.95 -1.29
CA GLY A 73 13.96 -7.21 -1.69
C GLY A 73 14.22 -7.19 -3.20
N HIS A 74 13.39 -7.84 -4.02
CA HIS A 74 13.45 -7.71 -5.47
C HIS A 74 13.14 -6.28 -5.89
N ILE A 75 13.81 -5.80 -6.95
CA ILE A 75 13.72 -4.41 -7.38
C ILE A 75 13.19 -4.34 -8.81
N ARG A 76 12.17 -3.54 -9.03
CA ARG A 76 11.59 -3.25 -10.35
C ARG A 76 11.65 -1.77 -10.66
N LEU A 77 11.78 -1.43 -11.93
CA LEU A 77 11.56 -0.07 -12.40
C LEU A 77 10.06 0.13 -12.65
N ILE A 78 9.41 1.03 -11.92
CA ILE A 78 7.98 1.33 -12.12
C ILE A 78 7.74 2.62 -12.90
N PHE A 79 8.71 3.53 -12.90
CA PHE A 79 8.70 4.74 -13.73
C PHE A 79 10.14 5.12 -14.16
N PRO A 80 10.39 5.46 -15.44
CA PRO A 80 9.47 5.38 -16.57
C PRO A 80 9.09 3.92 -16.91
N ASN A 81 8.01 3.75 -17.66
CA ASN A 81 7.52 2.46 -18.13
C ASN A 81 6.93 2.60 -19.55
N PRO A 82 6.58 1.51 -20.26
CA PRO A 82 6.04 1.60 -21.63
C PRO A 82 4.80 2.50 -21.79
N TYR A 83 3.95 2.58 -20.76
CA TYR A 83 2.74 3.41 -20.75
C TYR A 83 3.03 4.90 -20.48
N SER A 84 4.15 5.18 -19.81
CA SER A 84 4.67 6.52 -19.51
C SER A 84 6.18 6.57 -19.71
N PRO A 85 6.66 6.62 -20.96
CA PRO A 85 8.06 6.37 -21.28
C PRO A 85 8.97 7.59 -21.09
N ASN A 86 8.42 8.79 -20.87
CA ASN A 86 9.20 10.01 -20.72
C ASN A 86 9.65 10.21 -19.26
N PRO A 87 10.93 10.02 -18.90
CA PRO A 87 11.43 10.26 -17.55
C PRO A 87 11.53 11.75 -17.19
N TRP A 88 11.52 12.67 -18.14
CA TRP A 88 11.68 14.09 -17.85
C TRP A 88 10.40 14.68 -17.25
N LYS A 89 10.54 15.36 -16.11
CA LYS A 89 9.44 16.03 -15.40
C LYS A 89 9.82 17.47 -15.04
N PRO A 90 8.88 18.43 -15.20
CA PRO A 90 9.10 19.79 -14.73
C PRO A 90 9.11 19.86 -13.19
N ALA A 91 9.46 21.02 -12.64
CA ALA A 91 9.32 21.28 -11.21
C ALA A 91 7.86 21.15 -10.75
N GLY A 92 7.66 20.79 -9.48
CA GLY A 92 6.34 20.63 -8.87
C GLY A 92 5.99 19.20 -8.51
N THR A 93 4.73 18.98 -8.16
CA THR A 93 4.19 17.68 -7.75
C THR A 93 3.59 16.93 -8.93
N HIS A 94 4.00 15.68 -9.11
CA HIS A 94 3.53 14.75 -10.12
C HIS A 94 2.78 13.59 -9.45
N VAL A 95 1.71 13.12 -10.09
CA VAL A 95 0.89 12.01 -9.61
C VAL A 95 1.05 10.84 -10.55
N PHE A 96 1.25 9.64 -10.01
CA PHE A 96 1.38 8.41 -10.77
C PHE A 96 0.33 7.39 -10.31
N PRO A 97 -0.28 6.60 -11.23
CA PRO A 97 -0.10 6.61 -12.69
C PRO A 97 -0.43 7.95 -13.37
N ASP A 98 0.38 8.35 -14.35
CA ASP A 98 0.28 9.60 -15.11
C ASP A 98 -0.16 9.39 -16.58
N GLY A 99 -0.53 8.17 -16.92
CA GLY A 99 -1.00 7.74 -18.24
C GLY A 99 -2.21 6.83 -18.13
N ASN A 100 -2.58 6.16 -19.23
CA ASN A 100 -3.73 5.24 -19.26
C ASN A 100 -3.36 3.83 -18.73
N TYR A 101 -2.93 3.76 -17.48
CA TYR A 101 -2.63 2.51 -16.79
C TYR A 101 -2.99 2.61 -15.30
N VAL A 102 -3.05 1.47 -14.64
CA VAL A 102 -3.25 1.37 -13.19
C VAL A 102 -2.11 0.60 -12.57
N LEU A 103 -1.65 1.02 -11.39
CA LEU A 103 -0.73 0.25 -10.57
C LEU A 103 -1.54 -0.58 -9.60
N ARG A 104 -1.46 -1.89 -9.71
CA ARG A 104 -2.21 -2.83 -8.88
C ARG A 104 -1.26 -3.51 -7.90
N VAL A 105 -1.60 -3.47 -6.63
CA VAL A 105 -0.81 -4.09 -5.57
C VAL A 105 -0.88 -5.62 -5.70
N THR A 106 0.26 -6.27 -5.76
CA THR A 106 0.39 -7.73 -5.89
C THR A 106 1.07 -8.35 -4.68
N PRO A 107 0.97 -9.67 -4.47
CA PRO A 107 1.79 -10.36 -3.49
C PRO A 107 3.29 -10.18 -3.77
N PRO A 108 4.17 -10.36 -2.77
CA PRO A 108 3.85 -10.82 -1.40
C PRO A 108 3.36 -9.69 -0.48
N SER A 109 2.65 -10.06 0.58
CA SER A 109 2.32 -9.12 1.66
C SER A 109 3.56 -8.77 2.48
N GLY A 110 3.56 -7.57 3.07
CA GLY A 110 4.65 -7.03 3.86
C GLY A 110 5.00 -5.60 3.47
N ARG A 111 6.14 -5.12 3.98
CA ARG A 111 6.61 -3.74 3.76
C ARG A 111 7.19 -3.60 2.36
N GLU A 112 6.57 -2.76 1.53
CA GLU A 112 7.05 -2.38 0.20
C GLU A 112 7.64 -0.98 0.24
N THR A 113 8.64 -0.72 -0.61
CA THR A 113 9.34 0.56 -0.63
C THR A 113 9.41 1.16 -2.02
N LEU A 114 9.01 2.42 -2.15
CA LEU A 114 9.28 3.19 -3.36
C LEU A 114 10.51 4.06 -3.15
N GLN A 115 11.49 3.93 -4.03
CA GLN A 115 12.70 4.74 -4.08
C GLN A 115 12.67 5.63 -5.33
N ALA A 116 12.55 6.94 -5.10
CA ALA A 116 12.70 7.95 -6.14
C ALA A 116 14.17 8.36 -6.30
N VAL A 117 14.59 8.53 -7.54
CA VAL A 117 15.87 9.09 -7.96
C VAL A 117 15.60 10.15 -9.01
N ALA A 118 15.96 11.39 -8.72
CA ALA A 118 15.86 12.51 -9.64
C ALA A 118 17.26 12.95 -10.06
N CYS A 119 17.55 12.98 -11.35
CA CYS A 119 18.86 13.35 -11.88
C CYS A 119 18.76 14.52 -12.88
N LEU A 120 19.81 15.35 -12.93
CA LEU A 120 19.89 16.45 -13.92
C LEU A 120 20.22 15.95 -15.33
N THR A 121 20.81 14.77 -15.43
CA THR A 121 21.11 14.07 -16.68
C THR A 121 20.38 12.73 -16.70
N PRO A 122 19.95 12.24 -17.89
CA PRO A 122 19.28 10.94 -17.97
C PRO A 122 20.24 9.81 -17.60
N ILE A 123 19.72 8.79 -16.91
CA ILE A 123 20.42 7.53 -16.63
C ILE A 123 19.90 6.40 -17.53
N PRO A 124 20.77 5.44 -17.94
CA PRO A 124 20.41 4.39 -18.89
C PRO A 124 19.67 3.23 -18.20
N VAL A 125 18.43 3.44 -17.79
CA VAL A 125 17.60 2.37 -17.21
C VAL A 125 17.07 1.42 -18.30
N PRO A 126 16.94 0.12 -18.00
CA PRO A 126 16.28 -0.83 -18.90
C PRO A 126 14.77 -0.53 -18.88
N LEU A 127 14.26 0.10 -19.94
CA LEU A 127 12.81 0.22 -20.12
C LEU A 127 12.19 -1.18 -20.27
N GLY A 128 11.01 -1.37 -19.66
CA GLY A 128 10.21 -2.58 -19.83
C GLY A 128 9.63 -2.71 -21.25
N THR A 129 8.82 -3.75 -21.45
CA THR A 129 8.03 -3.95 -22.67
C THR A 129 6.55 -4.00 -22.31
N GLU A 130 5.65 -3.93 -23.29
CA GLU A 130 4.20 -4.09 -23.04
C GLU A 130 3.84 -5.41 -22.34
N SER A 131 4.64 -6.47 -22.57
CA SER A 131 4.44 -7.78 -21.93
C SER A 131 5.08 -7.89 -20.54
N ASP A 132 6.07 -7.04 -20.24
CA ASP A 132 6.74 -6.93 -18.95
C ASP A 132 7.07 -5.45 -18.66
N PRO A 133 6.05 -4.65 -18.26
CA PRO A 133 6.19 -3.19 -18.20
C PRO A 133 7.05 -2.73 -17.01
N PHE A 134 7.25 -3.60 -16.02
CA PHE A 134 7.99 -3.32 -14.79
C PHE A 134 9.13 -4.33 -14.63
N PRO A 135 10.20 -4.19 -15.43
CA PRO A 135 11.22 -5.22 -15.55
C PRO A 135 11.98 -5.39 -14.23
N LEU A 136 12.25 -6.65 -13.89
CA LEU A 136 13.06 -7.00 -12.74
C LEU A 136 14.53 -6.59 -12.98
N LEU A 137 15.14 -5.95 -11.97
CA LEU A 137 16.50 -5.40 -12.08
C LEU A 137 17.61 -6.37 -11.68
N GLY A 138 17.27 -7.62 -11.35
CA GLY A 138 18.23 -8.70 -11.11
C GLY A 138 17.49 -9.96 -10.67
N PRO A 139 18.05 -11.16 -10.87
CA PRO A 139 17.40 -12.41 -10.46
C PRO A 139 17.22 -12.56 -8.94
N ASP A 140 17.88 -11.71 -8.15
CA ASP A 140 17.85 -11.71 -6.70
C ASP A 140 18.02 -10.27 -6.15
N PRO A 141 17.70 -10.03 -4.86
CA PRO A 141 17.84 -8.70 -4.24
C PRO A 141 19.24 -8.11 -4.30
N GLN A 142 20.30 -8.92 -4.13
CA GLN A 142 21.67 -8.42 -4.12
C GLN A 142 22.10 -7.94 -5.51
N SER A 143 21.85 -8.74 -6.55
CA SER A 143 22.16 -8.40 -7.93
C SER A 143 21.31 -7.22 -8.43
N GLY A 144 20.02 -7.17 -8.05
CA GLY A 144 19.14 -6.04 -8.32
C GLY A 144 19.68 -4.74 -7.73
N ARG A 145 20.08 -4.76 -6.46
CA ARG A 145 20.66 -3.60 -5.78
C ARG A 145 21.96 -3.15 -6.45
N ALA A 146 22.86 -4.08 -6.76
CA ALA A 146 24.12 -3.77 -7.44
C ALA A 146 23.87 -3.14 -8.81
N ARG A 147 22.86 -3.61 -9.55
CA ARG A 147 22.49 -3.04 -10.85
C ARG A 147 21.98 -1.62 -10.72
N VAL A 148 21.06 -1.34 -9.79
CA VAL A 148 20.55 0.02 -9.56
C VAL A 148 21.68 0.98 -9.17
N LEU A 149 22.55 0.57 -8.24
CA LEU A 149 23.69 1.37 -7.82
C LEU A 149 24.71 1.60 -8.95
N GLY A 150 24.85 0.66 -9.88
CA GLY A 150 25.69 0.84 -11.08
C GLY A 150 25.10 1.79 -12.12
N LEU A 151 23.77 2.02 -12.11
CA LEU A 151 23.09 2.95 -13.02
C LEU A 151 23.14 4.40 -12.51
N ILE A 152 23.07 4.57 -11.19
CA ILE A 152 23.02 5.89 -10.57
C ILE A 152 24.46 6.44 -10.50
N PRO A 153 24.72 7.64 -11.06
CA PRO A 153 26.00 8.29 -10.92
C PRO A 153 26.40 8.37 -9.44
N GLY A 154 27.68 8.10 -9.17
CA GLY A 154 28.17 8.10 -7.79
C GLY A 154 27.89 9.43 -7.07
N PRO A 155 27.69 9.40 -5.74
CA PRO A 155 27.26 10.55 -4.94
C PRO A 155 28.07 11.84 -5.22
N SER A 156 29.38 11.72 -5.43
CA SER A 156 30.29 12.83 -5.72
C SER A 156 29.95 13.65 -6.98
N CYS A 157 29.08 13.17 -7.87
CA CYS A 157 28.66 13.95 -9.03
C CYS A 157 27.79 15.16 -8.64
N GLY A 158 27.15 15.15 -7.46
CA GLY A 158 26.19 16.18 -7.06
C GLY A 158 25.07 16.38 -8.08
N CYS A 159 24.68 15.32 -8.79
CA CYS A 159 23.85 15.38 -9.99
C CYS A 159 22.49 14.69 -9.83
N CYS A 160 22.32 13.91 -8.77
CA CYS A 160 21.09 13.20 -8.46
C CYS A 160 20.69 13.37 -6.99
N ALA A 161 19.40 13.59 -6.75
CA ALA A 161 18.79 13.58 -5.44
C ALA A 161 17.94 12.31 -5.28
N THR A 162 17.82 11.82 -4.06
CA THR A 162 17.09 10.58 -3.75
C THR A 162 16.12 10.79 -2.59
N ALA A 163 14.98 10.09 -2.65
CA ALA A 163 14.01 10.02 -1.56
C ALA A 163 13.29 8.68 -1.60
N TRP A 164 12.75 8.24 -0.47
CA TRP A 164 11.99 6.98 -0.39
C TRP A 164 10.79 7.12 0.52
N THR A 165 9.82 6.23 0.33
CA THR A 165 8.66 6.04 1.20
C THR A 165 8.35 4.55 1.31
N PHE A 166 7.71 4.16 2.40
CA PHE A 166 7.26 2.80 2.63
C PHE A 166 5.75 2.75 2.72
N PHE A 167 5.17 1.60 2.39
CA PHE A 167 3.80 1.26 2.69
C PHE A 167 3.67 -0.23 2.99
N GLU A 168 2.59 -0.62 3.67
CA GLU A 168 2.33 -2.02 4.00
C GLU A 168 1.35 -2.65 3.00
N ILE A 169 1.72 -3.79 2.45
CA ILE A 169 0.82 -4.65 1.67
C ILE A 169 0.18 -5.66 2.62
N LEU A 170 -1.13 -5.54 2.79
CA LEU A 170 -1.96 -6.47 3.52
C LEU A 170 -2.45 -7.58 2.58
N PRO A 171 -2.68 -8.82 3.08
CA PRO A 171 -3.29 -9.87 2.29
C PRO A 171 -4.64 -9.39 1.76
N ALA A 172 -5.08 -9.85 0.58
CA ALA A 172 -6.32 -9.39 -0.04
C ALA A 172 -7.46 -9.33 0.98
N SER A 173 -8.21 -8.22 1.00
CA SER A 173 -9.37 -8.10 1.89
C SER A 173 -10.32 -9.24 1.57
N VAL A 174 -10.48 -10.20 2.49
CA VAL A 174 -11.44 -11.29 2.34
C VAL A 174 -12.83 -10.68 2.53
N SER A 175 -13.38 -10.07 1.48
CA SER A 175 -14.79 -9.71 1.44
C SER A 175 -15.55 -11.01 1.24
N TRP A 176 -16.13 -11.52 2.32
CA TRP A 176 -17.01 -12.67 2.22
C TRP A 176 -18.26 -12.28 1.43
N PRO A 177 -18.75 -13.15 0.53
CA PRO A 177 -19.92 -12.84 -0.28
C PRO A 177 -21.12 -12.52 0.62
N CYS A 178 -22.06 -11.70 0.16
CA CYS A 178 -23.37 -11.61 0.81
C CYS A 178 -24.05 -12.98 0.78
N PRO A 179 -24.84 -13.35 1.81
CA PRO A 179 -25.65 -14.55 1.72
C PRO A 179 -26.66 -14.41 0.58
N PRO A 180 -26.86 -15.45 -0.25
CA PRO A 180 -27.85 -15.40 -1.30
C PRO A 180 -29.26 -15.12 -0.79
N CYS A 181 -30.03 -14.33 -1.54
CA CYS A 181 -31.46 -14.14 -1.27
C CYS A 181 -32.32 -14.69 -2.41
N TYR A 182 -32.51 -16.01 -2.41
CA TYR A 182 -33.40 -16.68 -3.35
C TYR A 182 -34.84 -16.79 -2.83
N MET A 183 -35.01 -16.76 -1.50
CA MET A 183 -36.30 -16.87 -0.82
C MET A 183 -36.28 -15.92 0.39
N GLY A 184 -37.29 -15.05 0.50
CA GLY A 184 -37.40 -14.10 1.60
C GLY A 184 -37.73 -14.79 2.93
N PRO A 185 -37.41 -14.15 4.09
CA PRO A 185 -36.68 -12.89 4.25
C PRO A 185 -35.20 -13.00 3.81
N CYS A 186 -34.59 -11.90 3.37
CA CYS A 186 -33.19 -11.86 2.96
C CYS A 186 -32.28 -11.56 4.17
N PRO A 187 -31.20 -12.32 4.40
CA PRO A 187 -30.22 -12.03 5.44
C PRO A 187 -29.42 -10.75 5.13
N PRO A 188 -28.96 -10.01 6.16
CA PRO A 188 -28.15 -8.82 5.96
C PRO A 188 -26.77 -9.11 5.34
N CYS A 189 -26.21 -8.12 4.64
CA CYS A 189 -24.87 -8.19 4.06
C CYS A 189 -23.88 -7.24 4.75
N TRP A 190 -23.64 -7.46 6.03
CA TRP A 190 -22.63 -6.75 6.80
C TRP A 190 -22.16 -7.63 7.97
N GLY A 191 -20.98 -7.32 8.53
CA GLY A 191 -20.44 -8.05 9.68
C GLY A 191 -20.14 -9.53 9.39
N ILE A 192 -19.75 -9.86 8.16
CA ILE A 192 -19.58 -11.25 7.71
C ILE A 192 -18.16 -11.74 8.04
N PHE A 193 -18.07 -12.89 8.69
CA PHE A 193 -16.81 -13.58 9.02
C PHE A 193 -16.98 -15.11 9.00
N PRO A 194 -15.92 -15.90 8.77
CA PRO A 194 -16.03 -17.35 8.72
C PRO A 194 -16.57 -17.92 10.03
N GLY A 195 -17.52 -18.85 9.92
CA GLY A 195 -18.17 -19.48 11.07
C GLY A 195 -19.36 -18.69 11.65
N MET A 196 -19.69 -17.52 11.08
CA MET A 196 -20.93 -16.81 11.42
C MET A 196 -22.15 -17.48 10.77
N CYS A 197 -23.32 -17.30 11.37
CA CYS A 197 -24.60 -17.51 10.70
C CYS A 197 -25.61 -16.39 10.95
N TRP A 198 -26.41 -16.09 9.94
CA TRP A 198 -27.62 -15.30 10.06
C TRP A 198 -28.78 -16.25 10.34
N TYR A 199 -29.35 -16.16 11.54
CA TYR A 199 -30.54 -16.89 11.95
C TYR A 199 -31.75 -15.96 11.91
N TYR A 200 -32.84 -16.38 11.26
CA TYR A 200 -34.11 -15.66 11.26
C TYR A 200 -35.08 -16.29 12.24
N ASP A 201 -35.44 -15.51 13.25
CA ASP A 201 -36.54 -15.79 14.16
C ASP A 201 -37.74 -14.89 13.77
N PRO A 202 -38.92 -15.46 13.48
CA PRO A 202 -40.11 -14.66 13.18
C PRO A 202 -40.51 -13.65 14.27
N ALA A 203 -40.13 -13.88 15.54
CA ALA A 203 -40.44 -12.97 16.64
C ALA A 203 -39.45 -11.79 16.76
N SER A 204 -38.19 -11.98 16.39
CA SER A 204 -37.11 -11.02 16.67
C SER A 204 -36.26 -10.63 15.46
N GLY A 205 -36.54 -11.18 14.28
CA GLY A 205 -35.86 -10.88 13.04
C GLY A 205 -34.51 -11.60 12.87
N TRP A 206 -33.58 -10.95 12.16
CA TRP A 206 -32.25 -11.50 11.90
C TRP A 206 -31.32 -11.34 13.09
N GLN A 207 -30.70 -12.45 13.49
CA GLN A 207 -29.72 -12.52 14.56
C GLN A 207 -28.41 -13.12 14.03
N VAL A 208 -27.29 -12.59 14.54
CA VAL A 208 -25.97 -13.20 14.31
C VAL A 208 -25.77 -14.29 15.34
N VAL A 209 -25.45 -15.49 14.89
CA VAL A 209 -25.01 -16.61 15.72
C VAL A 209 -23.65 -17.11 15.23
N VAL A 210 -22.89 -17.74 16.11
CA VAL A 210 -21.60 -18.35 15.75
C VAL A 210 -21.74 -19.86 15.89
N GLY A 211 -21.34 -20.60 14.85
CA GLY A 211 -21.44 -22.06 14.83
C GLY A 211 -22.65 -22.56 14.05
N SER A 212 -23.64 -23.16 14.72
CA SER A 212 -24.78 -23.82 14.09
C SER A 212 -26.11 -23.11 14.39
N CYS A 213 -27.13 -23.37 13.57
CA CYS A 213 -28.48 -22.86 13.76
C CYS A 213 -29.03 -23.19 15.17
N PRO A 214 -29.43 -22.19 15.97
CA PRO A 214 -29.77 -22.38 17.38
C PRO A 214 -31.12 -23.08 17.61
N GLY A 215 -32.03 -23.07 16.63
CA GLY A 215 -33.39 -23.61 16.78
C GLY A 215 -34.11 -23.81 15.45
N PRO A 216 -35.42 -24.08 15.48
CA PRO A 216 -36.26 -24.06 14.28
C PRO A 216 -36.22 -22.68 13.62
N GLY A 217 -36.12 -22.61 12.30
CA GLY A 217 -36.02 -21.36 11.55
C GLY A 217 -35.15 -21.46 10.30
N LEU A 218 -34.89 -20.29 9.70
CA LEU A 218 -34.04 -20.13 8.52
C LEU A 218 -32.65 -19.71 8.97
N CYS A 219 -31.60 -20.35 8.45
CA CYS A 219 -30.24 -20.05 8.82
C CYS A 219 -29.31 -20.06 7.60
N TRP A 220 -28.52 -19.00 7.47
CA TRP A 220 -27.45 -18.90 6.48
C TRP A 220 -26.12 -18.89 7.23
N CYS A 221 -25.31 -19.94 7.10
CA CYS A 221 -24.01 -20.07 7.75
C CYS A 221 -22.87 -19.93 6.75
N LEU A 222 -21.85 -19.13 7.07
CA LEU A 222 -20.65 -19.00 6.25
C LEU A 222 -19.61 -20.04 6.67
N GLY A 223 -19.34 -21.00 5.81
CA GLY A 223 -18.34 -22.03 6.05
C GLY A 223 -16.91 -21.47 6.10
N PRO A 224 -15.95 -22.21 6.69
CA PRO A 224 -14.52 -21.85 6.67
C PRO A 224 -13.93 -21.71 5.26
N ASN A 225 -14.57 -22.33 4.28
CA ASN A 225 -14.24 -22.24 2.85
C ASN A 225 -14.84 -21.00 2.15
N GLY A 226 -15.52 -20.12 2.89
CA GLY A 226 -16.13 -18.90 2.33
C GLY A 226 -17.44 -19.12 1.59
N GLN A 227 -18.02 -20.32 1.66
CA GLN A 227 -19.30 -20.62 1.00
C GLN A 227 -20.46 -20.56 1.99
N TRP A 228 -21.55 -19.95 1.56
CA TRP A 228 -22.80 -19.93 2.32
C TRP A 228 -23.50 -21.27 2.25
N GLN A 229 -23.91 -21.76 3.41
CA GLN A 229 -24.76 -22.92 3.59
C GLN A 229 -26.10 -22.47 4.14
N PHE A 230 -27.16 -22.80 3.42
CA PHE A 230 -28.53 -22.55 3.86
C PHE A 230 -29.10 -23.78 4.56
N GLN A 231 -29.69 -23.57 5.72
CA GLN A 231 -30.34 -24.60 6.52
C GLN A 231 -31.73 -24.12 6.93
N ILE A 232 -32.73 -24.99 6.74
CA ILE A 232 -34.07 -24.82 7.30
C ILE A 232 -34.26 -25.91 8.34
N ARG A 233 -34.55 -25.52 9.58
CA ARG A 233 -35.06 -26.45 10.60
C ARG A 233 -36.53 -26.20 10.81
N ILE A 234 -37.34 -27.21 10.48
CA ILE A 234 -38.77 -27.20 10.73
C ILE A 234 -39.03 -28.09 11.94
N CYS A 235 -39.82 -27.60 12.89
CA CYS A 235 -40.31 -28.37 14.03
C CYS A 235 -41.83 -28.52 13.88
N VAL A 236 -42.36 -29.70 14.16
CA VAL A 236 -43.79 -30.02 14.10
C VAL A 236 -44.18 -30.67 15.41
N GLY A 237 -45.05 -30.02 16.20
CA GLY A 237 -45.42 -30.45 17.56
C GLY A 237 -44.91 -29.47 18.62
N ASP A 238 -44.66 -29.95 19.83
CA ASP A 238 -44.13 -29.13 20.93
C ASP A 238 -42.64 -28.84 20.72
N CYS A 239 -42.33 -27.58 20.42
CA CYS A 239 -40.96 -27.08 20.26
C CYS A 239 -40.47 -26.43 21.58
N PRO A 240 -39.18 -26.59 21.95
CA PRO A 240 -38.59 -26.00 23.15
C PRO A 240 -38.44 -24.48 23.08
#